data_AF-A0A7G8HEZ4-F1
#
_entry.id   AF-A0A7G8HEZ4-F1
#
_cell.length_a   1.000
_cell.length_b   1.000
_cell.length_c   1.000
_cell.angle_alpha   90.00
_cell.angle_beta   90.00
_cell.angle_gamma   90.00
#
_symmetry.space_group_name_H-M   'P 1'
#
loop_
_entity.id
_entity.type
_entity.pdbx_description
1 polymer ?
#
loop_
_entity_poly.entity_id
_entity_poly.type
_entity_poly.pdbx_seq_one_letter_code
_entity_poly.pdbx_strand_id
1 'polypeptide(L)' 'MANSPCCRSCQHCSLAAGSKGWCRLRRLEVHSELSDLVVCHHWTPRTPKLPVLQSTGVAECQLELDRSFT' A
#
# COMPACT_ATOMS: atom_id res chain seq x y z
N MET A 1 -6.37 11.68 -11.57
CA MET A 1 -7.38 11.79 -10.48
C MET A 1 -6.73 11.27 -9.21
N ALA A 2 -6.40 12.14 -8.26
CA ALA A 2 -5.86 11.70 -6.99
C ALA A 2 -7.00 11.00 -6.22
N ASN A 3 -6.87 9.71 -6.01
CA ASN A 3 -7.86 8.95 -5.24
C ASN A 3 -7.81 9.45 -3.80
N SER A 4 -8.92 9.99 -3.28
CA SER A 4 -8.98 10.43 -1.88
C SER A 4 -8.64 9.26 -0.94
N PRO A 5 -7.96 9.53 0.19
CA PRO A 5 -7.58 8.48 1.12
C PRO A 5 -8.83 7.86 1.76
N CYS A 6 -9.00 6.55 1.64
CA CYS A 6 -10.11 5.79 2.20
C CYS A 6 -9.68 4.36 2.56
N CYS A 7 -10.52 3.63 3.29
CA CYS A 7 -10.26 2.23 3.64
C CYS A 7 -10.06 1.35 2.38
N ARG A 8 -10.76 1.62 1.27
CA ARG A 8 -10.57 0.89 0.01
C ARG A 8 -9.15 1.06 -0.55
N SER A 9 -8.58 2.26 -0.45
CA SER A 9 -7.22 2.56 -0.91
C SER A 9 -6.12 2.28 0.12
N CYS A 10 -6.46 1.76 1.31
CA CYS A 10 -5.52 1.46 2.37
C CYS A 10 -4.85 0.08 2.22
N GLN A 11 -3.52 0.00 2.35
CA GLN A 11 -2.76 -1.26 2.32
C GLN A 11 -3.13 -2.24 3.45
N HIS A 12 -3.60 -1.72 4.58
CA HIS A 12 -3.94 -2.54 5.74
C HIS A 12 -5.32 -3.19 5.62
N CYS A 13 -6.16 -2.71 4.69
CA CYS A 13 -7.49 -3.23 4.47
C CYS A 13 -7.49 -4.29 3.35
N SER A 14 -8.01 -5.47 3.67
CA SER A 14 -8.33 -6.52 2.71
C SER A 14 -9.81 -6.40 2.36
N LEU A 15 -10.11 -5.74 1.25
CA LEU A 15 -11.48 -5.52 0.76
C LEU A 15 -11.61 -6.19 -0.60
N ALA A 16 -12.53 -7.15 -0.72
CA ALA A 16 -12.94 -7.69 -2.01
C ALA A 16 -14.30 -7.07 -2.40
N ALA A 17 -14.47 -6.74 -3.68
CA ALA A 17 -15.69 -6.12 -4.19
C ALA A 17 -16.92 -6.97 -3.83
N GLY A 18 -17.94 -6.34 -3.22
CA GLY A 18 -19.17 -7.01 -2.82
C GLY A 18 -19.11 -7.82 -1.52
N SER A 19 -18.03 -7.75 -0.75
CA SER A 19 -17.88 -8.50 0.52
C SER A 19 -17.44 -7.61 1.67
N LYS A 20 -17.72 -8.06 2.90
CA LYS A 20 -17.18 -7.47 4.13
C LYS A 20 -15.65 -7.52 4.08
N GLY A 21 -15.01 -6.37 4.24
CA GLY A 21 -13.56 -6.26 4.34
C GLY A 21 -13.07 -6.31 5.78
N TRP A 22 -11.75 -6.41 5.94
CA TRP A 22 -11.11 -6.41 7.25
C TRP A 22 -9.93 -5.44 7.29
N CYS A 23 -9.88 -4.60 8.32
CA CYS A 23 -8.71 -3.77 8.60
C CYS A 23 -7.77 -4.51 9.54
N ARG A 24 -6.61 -4.96 9.02
CA ARG A 24 -5.63 -5.74 9.78
C ARG A 24 -5.00 -4.96 10.93
N LEU A 25 -4.82 -3.66 10.76
CA LEU A 25 -4.15 -2.82 11.74
C LEU A 25 -5.07 -2.46 12.93
N ARG A 26 -6.32 -2.07 12.66
CA ARG A 26 -7.31 -1.80 13.72
C ARG A 26 -8.03 -3.05 14.23
N ARG A 27 -7.86 -4.19 13.57
CA ARG A 27 -8.50 -5.48 13.87
C ARG A 27 -10.04 -5.38 13.94
N LEU A 28 -10.63 -4.80 12.89
CA LEU A 28 -12.08 -4.62 12.79
C LEU A 28 -12.61 -4.89 11.38
N GLU A 29 -13.90 -5.20 11.31
CA GLU A 29 -14.64 -5.36 10.07
C GLU A 29 -14.90 -4.00 9.41
N VAL A 30 -14.73 -3.93 8.09
CA VAL A 30 -15.02 -2.76 7.28
C VAL A 30 -16.04 -3.15 6.23
N HIS A 31 -17.26 -2.63 6.37
CA HIS A 31 -18.32 -2.85 5.38
C HIS A 31 -17.93 -2.26 4.02
N SER A 32 -18.25 -2.97 2.94
CA SER A 32 -17.94 -2.55 1.56
C SER A 32 -18.51 -1.18 1.22
N GLU A 33 -19.72 -0.87 1.70
CA GLU A 33 -20.43 0.40 1.47
C GLU A 33 -19.73 1.59 2.14
N LEU A 34 -19.06 1.37 3.27
CA LEU A 34 -18.35 2.42 4.01
C LEU A 34 -16.91 2.57 3.52
N SER A 35 -16.36 1.55 2.86
CA SER A 35 -14.92 1.47 2.56
C SER A 35 -14.39 2.62 1.69
N ASP A 36 -15.26 3.23 0.90
CA ASP A 36 -14.95 4.39 0.04
C ASP A 36 -15.12 5.74 0.76
N LEU A 37 -15.82 5.76 1.90
CA LEU A 37 -16.21 6.97 2.62
C LEU A 37 -15.39 7.20 3.89
N VAL A 38 -14.91 6.12 4.53
CA VAL A 38 -14.19 6.20 5.80
C VAL A 38 -12.69 6.10 5.61
N VAL A 39 -11.97 6.82 6.47
CA VAL A 39 -10.52 6.76 6.61
C VAL A 39 -10.17 6.78 8.10
N CYS A 40 -9.03 6.21 8.47
CA CYS A 40 -8.49 6.34 9.82
C CYS A 40 -7.10 6.96 9.76
N HIS A 41 -6.58 7.42 10.90
CA HIS A 41 -5.25 8.04 11.00
C HIS A 41 -4.09 7.14 10.55
N HIS A 42 -4.33 5.83 10.43
CA HIS A 42 -3.34 4.86 9.97
C HIS A 42 -3.48 4.50 8.49
N TRP A 43 -4.15 5.35 7.70
CA TRP A 43 -4.21 5.14 6.27
C TRP A 43 -2.80 5.13 5.68
N THR A 44 -2.53 4.15 4.84
CA THR A 44 -1.29 4.07 4.08
C THR A 44 -1.61 3.60 2.68
N PRO A 45 -1.11 4.29 1.64
CA PRO A 45 -1.40 3.94 0.25
C PRO A 45 -0.95 2.51 -0.06
N ARG A 46 -1.69 1.81 -0.93
CA ARG A 46 -1.27 0.50 -1.43
C ARG A 46 0.04 0.63 -2.20
N THR A 47 0.99 -0.28 -1.92
CA THR A 47 2.23 -0.38 -2.68
C THR A 47 1.94 -0.56 -4.17
N PRO A 48 2.58 0.22 -5.06
CA PRO A 48 2.42 0.04 -6.49
C PRO A 48 2.92 -1.35 -6.89
N LYS A 49 2.26 -1.96 -7.88
CA LYS A 49 2.78 -3.17 -8.51
C LYS A 49 3.93 -2.74 -9.42
N LEU A 50 5.16 -3.01 -9.00
CA LEU A 50 6.32 -2.83 -9.86
C LEU A 50 6.25 -3.86 -11.00
N PRO A 51 6.60 -3.48 -12.24
CA PRO A 51 6.74 -4.45 -13.31
C PRO A 51 7.82 -5.47 -12.95
N VAL A 52 7.62 -6.72 -13.36
CA VAL A 52 8.67 -7.74 -13.24
C VAL A 52 9.76 -7.39 -14.25
N LEU A 53 10.88 -6.86 -13.77
CA LEU A 53 12.06 -6.67 -14.61
C LEU A 53 12.67 -8.04 -14.88
N GLN A 54 12.77 -8.42 -16.15
CA GLN A 54 13.58 -9.57 -16.53
C GLN A 54 15.03 -9.23 -16.21
N SER A 55 15.70 -10.05 -15.40
CA SER A 55 17.12 -9.90 -15.10
C SER A 55 17.93 -10.09 -16.39
N THR A 56 18.11 -9.00 -17.14
CA THR A 56 19.26 -8.88 -18.03
C THR A 56 20.47 -8.88 -17.10
N GLY A 57 21.41 -9.82 -17.26
CA GLY A 57 22.50 -10.10 -16.32
C GLY A 57 23.53 -8.98 -16.11
N VAL A 58 23.10 -7.75 -15.88
CA VAL A 58 23.91 -6.64 -15.43
C VAL A 58 24.16 -6.86 -13.95
N ALA A 59 25.43 -6.97 -13.58
CA ALA A 59 25.85 -7.17 -12.20
C ALA A 59 25.20 -6.12 -11.28
N GLU A 60 24.63 -6.57 -10.16
CA GLU A 60 24.08 -5.70 -9.12
C GLU A 60 25.23 -4.96 -8.42
N CYS A 61 25.67 -3.85 -9.03
CA CYS A 61 26.65 -2.97 -8.39
C CYS A 61 25.95 -2.25 -7.23
N GLN A 62 26.22 -2.70 -6.01
CA GLN A 62 25.79 -2.00 -4.80
C GLN A 62 26.39 -0.59 -4.80
N LEU A 63 25.54 0.44 -4.83
CA LEU A 63 25.98 1.83 -4.77
C LEU A 63 26.51 2.10 -3.36
N GLU A 64 27.79 2.47 -3.26
CA GLU A 64 28.36 2.96 -2.00
C GLU A 64 27.79 4.35 -1.71
N LEU A 65 27.01 4.46 -0.64
CA LEU A 65 26.49 5.75 -0.18
C LEU A 65 27.59 6.40 0.65
N ASP A 66 28.39 7.28 0.02
CA ASP A 66 29.42 8.07 0.70
C ASP A 66 28.77 8.85 1.85
N ARG A 67 28.97 8.36 3.08
CA ARG A 67 28.55 9.05 4.29
C ARG A 67 29.60 10.09 4.63
N SER A 68 29.59 11.20 3.89
CA SER A 68 30.26 12.43 4.30
C SER A 68 29.46 13.09 5.43
N PHE A 69 29.51 12.50 6.63
CA PHE A 69 29.16 13.18 7.86
C PHE A 69 30.45 13.46 8.63
N THR A 70 30.79 14.75 8.68
CA THR A 70 31.84 15.37 9.50
C THR A 70 31.79 14.96 10.96
#